data_AF-A0AA36HXL9-F1
#
_entry.id   AF-A0AA36HXL9-F1
#
_cell.length_a   1.000
_cell.length_b   1.000
_cell.length_c   1.000
_cell.angle_alpha   90.00
_cell.angle_beta   90.00
_cell.angle_gamma   90.00
#
_symmetry.space_group_name_H-M   'P 1'
#
loop_
_entity.id
_entity.type
_entity.pdbx_description
1 polymer ?
#
loop_
_entity_poly.entity_id
_entity_poly.type
_entity_poly.pdbx_seq_one_letter_code
_entity_poly.pdbx_strand_id
1 'polypeptide(L)'
;MSGRSSLYFLQLVTCWAGIVHDDLDKPHKWVPAEQCTFVNPPVMPYYWDESCVNGESLGCWADGVHGQCRFCGEAPYLGLHCPDDAIVPYRYTCHFDNPPVTPYYWDPDCKKGDLGCLADNKNVHCRFCGDGDYASIPCPSSSCTFDNEPITPYYWESKCTMGMLGCNADGIHVQCRFCDYQPFNPIHCPESARPAYPDGACWFPNGTPQSHKWDKSCKWGKKGCWADGVNAQCRFCGPGSGGIYNDISCDDAEDAIMP
;
A
#
# COMPACT_ATOMS: atom_id res chain seq x y z
N MET A 1 66.81 37.07 -49.20
CA MET A 1 66.11 37.64 -48.02
C MET A 1 65.02 36.64 -47.64
N SER A 2 65.28 35.84 -46.60
CA SER A 2 64.46 35.80 -45.36
C SER A 2 63.03 35.30 -45.58
N GLY A 3 62.49 34.25 -44.96
CA GLY A 3 62.92 33.45 -43.83
C GLY A 3 61.72 32.61 -43.35
N ARG A 4 62.00 31.34 -43.01
CA ARG A 4 61.31 30.38 -42.12
C ARG A 4 59.99 30.81 -41.44
N SER A 5 59.00 29.90 -41.40
CA SER A 5 58.80 29.05 -40.22
C SER A 5 57.72 27.98 -40.40
N SER A 6 58.13 26.76 -40.04
CA SER A 6 57.35 25.53 -39.90
C SER A 6 56.65 25.53 -38.55
N LEU A 7 55.38 25.12 -38.48
CA LEU A 7 54.76 24.67 -37.24
C LEU A 7 53.93 23.42 -37.51
N TYR A 8 54.51 22.31 -37.06
CA TYR A 8 53.86 21.04 -36.78
C TYR A 8 52.80 21.23 -35.70
N PHE A 9 51.62 20.63 -35.85
CA PHE A 9 50.77 20.31 -34.69
C PHE A 9 50.26 18.87 -34.81
N LEU A 10 50.65 18.08 -33.80
CA LEU A 10 50.27 16.70 -33.58
C LEU A 10 48.74 16.53 -33.57
N GLN A 11 48.24 15.58 -34.36
CA GLN A 11 46.94 14.96 -34.08
C GLN A 11 47.12 14.00 -32.90
N LEU A 12 46.67 14.42 -31.72
CA LEU A 12 46.50 13.54 -30.57
C LEU A 12 45.24 12.69 -30.79
N VAL A 13 45.45 11.40 -31.05
CA VAL A 13 44.46 10.34 -30.87
C VAL A 13 44.09 10.31 -29.40
N THR A 14 42.85 10.66 -29.07
CA THR A 14 42.25 10.35 -27.77
C THR A 14 41.13 9.36 -27.98
N CYS A 15 41.41 8.12 -27.61
CA CYS A 15 40.43 7.06 -27.45
C CYS A 15 39.68 7.35 -26.15
N TRP A 16 38.44 7.80 -26.24
CA TRP A 16 37.49 7.72 -25.13
C TRP A 16 36.35 6.83 -25.60
N ALA A 17 36.25 5.65 -25.02
CA ALA A 17 35.03 4.86 -25.03
C ALA A 17 33.98 5.69 -24.27
N GLY A 18 33.29 6.55 -25.00
CA GLY A 18 32.14 7.30 -24.50
C GLY A 18 30.99 6.33 -24.31
N ILE A 19 30.52 6.26 -23.07
CA ILE A 19 29.19 5.77 -22.72
C ILE A 19 28.20 6.50 -23.64
N VAL A 20 27.34 5.74 -24.32
CA VAL A 20 26.34 6.26 -25.25
C VAL A 20 25.46 7.26 -24.49
N HIS A 21 25.41 8.49 -24.98
CA HIS A 21 24.80 9.65 -24.34
C HIS A 21 23.25 9.61 -24.34
N ASP A 22 22.65 8.59 -24.97
CA ASP A 22 21.21 8.52 -25.23
C ASP A 22 20.33 8.12 -24.02
N ASP A 23 20.92 7.78 -22.87
CA ASP A 23 20.16 7.50 -21.63
C ASP A 23 20.13 8.68 -20.63
N LEU A 24 20.85 9.79 -20.89
CA LEU A 24 20.91 10.95 -19.97
C LEU A 24 19.83 12.01 -20.22
N ASP A 25 19.10 11.95 -21.34
CA ASP A 25 18.14 12.98 -21.77
C ASP A 25 16.66 12.55 -21.71
N LYS A 26 16.33 11.43 -21.06
CA LYS A 26 14.93 11.23 -20.64
C LYS A 26 14.69 12.10 -19.41
N PRO A 27 13.72 13.03 -19.40
CA PRO A 27 13.42 13.80 -18.21
C PRO A 27 12.98 12.81 -17.13
N HIS A 28 13.89 12.49 -16.21
CA HIS A 28 13.54 11.82 -14.97
C HIS A 28 12.55 12.78 -14.32
N LYS A 29 11.29 12.34 -14.27
CA LYS A 29 10.21 13.07 -13.60
C LYS A 29 10.65 13.15 -12.14
N TRP A 30 11.24 14.28 -11.76
CA TRP A 30 11.76 14.51 -10.43
C TRP A 30 10.62 14.32 -9.45
N VAL A 31 10.60 13.18 -8.75
CA VAL A 31 9.60 12.91 -7.72
C VAL A 31 10.10 13.54 -6.42
N PRO A 32 9.23 14.15 -5.60
CA PRO A 32 9.62 14.76 -4.34
C PRO A 32 10.47 13.85 -3.45
N ALA A 33 10.25 12.54 -3.52
CA ALA A 33 11.01 11.51 -2.82
C ALA A 33 12.52 11.46 -3.16
N GLU A 34 12.96 11.96 -4.32
CA GLU A 34 14.40 12.07 -4.69
C GLU A 34 15.16 13.07 -3.82
N GLN A 35 14.47 13.86 -3.00
CA GLN A 35 15.08 14.75 -2.00
C GLN A 35 15.68 13.98 -0.81
N CYS A 36 15.21 12.76 -0.54
CA CYS A 36 15.81 11.90 0.47
C CYS A 36 17.23 11.48 0.09
N THR A 37 18.16 11.54 1.03
CA THR A 37 19.59 11.24 0.79
C THR A 37 20.09 10.14 1.70
N PHE A 38 20.23 8.94 1.16
CA PHE A 38 20.71 7.78 1.91
C PHE A 38 22.19 7.50 1.62
N VAL A 39 22.94 7.14 2.67
CA VAL A 39 24.33 6.65 2.54
C VAL A 39 24.38 5.34 1.75
N ASN A 40 23.40 4.45 2.01
CA ASN A 40 23.17 3.23 1.25
C ASN A 40 21.71 3.20 0.82
N PRO A 41 21.37 2.78 -0.41
CA PRO A 41 19.99 2.67 -0.84
C PRO A 41 19.17 1.86 0.18
N PRO A 42 18.07 2.43 0.71
CA PRO A 42 17.28 1.75 1.72
C PRO A 42 16.57 0.55 1.09
N VAL A 43 16.20 -0.39 1.95
CA VAL A 43 15.38 -1.54 1.58
C VAL A 43 13.89 -1.30 1.77
N MET A 44 13.53 -0.28 2.55
CA MET A 44 12.14 0.09 2.80
C MET A 44 11.67 1.15 1.80
N PRO A 45 10.42 1.08 1.32
CA PRO A 45 9.79 2.17 0.56
C PRO A 45 9.84 3.48 1.31
N TYR A 46 10.09 4.58 0.61
CA TYR A 46 10.15 5.90 1.21
C TYR A 46 9.57 6.97 0.30
N TYR A 47 9.12 8.06 0.91
CA TYR A 47 8.60 9.23 0.21
C TYR A 47 8.93 10.50 0.97
N TRP A 48 8.67 11.64 0.34
CA TRP A 48 8.84 12.95 0.95
C TRP A 48 7.51 13.44 1.53
N ASP A 49 7.45 13.61 2.84
CA ASP A 49 6.28 14.03 3.59
C ASP A 49 6.53 15.39 4.26
N GLU A 50 5.93 16.46 3.73
CA GLU A 50 6.02 17.80 4.35
C GLU A 50 5.37 17.86 5.74
N SER A 51 4.48 16.92 6.06
CA SER A 51 3.82 16.83 7.37
C SER A 51 4.61 16.00 8.39
N CYS A 52 5.76 15.43 8.00
CA CYS A 52 6.57 14.61 8.89
C CYS A 52 7.17 15.43 10.04
N VAL A 53 6.85 15.04 11.27
CA VAL A 53 7.41 15.63 12.50
C VAL A 53 8.37 14.64 13.15
N ASN A 54 9.60 15.08 13.38
CA ASN A 54 10.65 14.25 13.98
C ASN A 54 10.23 13.72 15.36
N GLY A 55 10.33 12.41 15.57
CA GLY A 55 10.09 11.77 16.87
C GLY A 55 8.63 11.56 17.26
N GLU A 56 7.68 12.14 16.52
CA GLU A 56 6.23 11.97 16.77
C GLU A 56 5.56 11.08 15.72
N SER A 57 5.98 11.21 14.45
CA SER A 57 5.38 10.48 13.33
C SER A 57 6.20 9.24 12.95
N LEU A 58 5.54 8.08 12.90
CA LEU A 58 6.14 6.80 12.52
C LEU A 58 6.75 6.89 11.11
N GLY A 59 8.01 6.47 10.98
CA GLY A 59 8.73 6.41 9.70
C GLY A 59 9.48 7.67 9.30
N CYS A 60 9.32 8.81 9.99
CA CYS A 60 10.06 10.05 9.67
C CYS A 60 11.56 9.90 9.90
N TRP A 61 12.35 10.85 9.37
CA TRP A 61 13.82 10.82 9.45
C TRP A 61 14.44 9.57 8.83
N ALA A 62 13.80 9.03 7.79
CA ALA A 62 14.18 7.77 7.17
C ALA A 62 15.63 7.75 6.67
N ASP A 63 16.11 8.87 6.14
CA ASP A 63 17.46 9.00 5.58
C ASP A 63 18.50 9.50 6.58
N GLY A 64 18.09 9.85 7.80
CA GLY A 64 18.94 10.37 8.86
C GLY A 64 19.42 11.82 8.65
N VAL A 65 18.90 12.51 7.63
CA VAL A 65 19.32 13.88 7.26
C VAL A 65 18.12 14.82 7.19
N HIS A 66 17.03 14.40 6.55
CA HIS A 66 15.85 15.22 6.30
C HIS A 66 14.67 14.72 7.13
N GLY A 67 14.00 15.65 7.82
CA GLY A 67 12.86 15.27 8.65
C GLY A 67 11.65 14.80 7.87
N GLN A 68 11.53 15.30 6.64
CA GLN A 68 10.46 15.00 5.68
C GLN A 68 10.62 13.63 5.04
N CYS A 69 11.81 13.04 5.06
CA CYS A 69 11.99 11.72 4.48
C CYS A 69 11.31 10.67 5.35
N ARG A 70 10.35 9.93 4.78
CA ARG A 70 9.50 9.02 5.53
C ARG A 70 9.46 7.62 4.93
N PHE A 71 9.69 6.59 5.74
CA PHE A 71 9.43 5.21 5.36
C PHE A 71 7.95 4.86 5.45
N CYS A 72 7.46 4.00 4.55
CA CYS A 72 6.07 3.57 4.47
C CYS A 72 5.95 2.08 4.07
N GLY A 73 4.73 1.54 4.15
CA GLY A 73 4.43 0.20 3.66
C GLY A 73 4.55 -0.89 4.73
N GLU A 74 5.50 -1.80 4.56
CA GLU A 74 5.61 -2.99 5.41
C GLU A 74 6.19 -2.70 6.80
N ALA A 75 6.12 -3.71 7.68
CA ALA A 75 6.61 -3.62 9.05
C ALA A 75 8.07 -3.12 9.09
N PRO A 76 8.41 -2.17 9.98
CA PRO A 76 7.62 -1.69 11.12
C PRO A 76 6.64 -0.55 10.81
N TYR A 77 6.44 -0.18 9.55
CA TYR A 77 5.63 0.97 9.12
C TYR A 77 4.21 0.58 8.67
N LEU A 78 3.71 -0.57 9.16
CA LEU A 78 2.35 -1.04 8.91
C LEU A 78 1.32 0.03 9.28
N GLY A 79 0.36 0.25 8.38
CA GLY A 79 -0.67 1.29 8.52
C GLY A 79 -0.30 2.65 7.91
N LEU A 80 0.95 2.83 7.46
CA LEU A 80 1.34 4.00 6.68
C LEU A 80 1.32 3.70 5.18
N HIS A 81 0.33 4.26 4.48
CA HIS A 81 0.19 4.11 3.03
C HIS A 81 1.32 4.82 2.29
N CYS A 82 1.97 4.13 1.36
CA CYS A 82 2.94 4.76 0.46
C CYS A 82 2.20 5.54 -0.64
N PRO A 83 2.41 6.84 -0.81
CA PRO A 83 1.81 7.56 -1.92
C PRO A 83 2.33 7.04 -3.27
N ASP A 84 1.62 7.33 -4.36
CA ASP A 84 1.96 6.85 -5.71
C ASP A 84 3.35 7.32 -6.20
N ASP A 85 3.86 8.41 -5.64
CA ASP A 85 5.19 8.97 -5.93
C ASP A 85 6.29 8.50 -4.94
N ALA A 86 5.96 7.56 -4.05
CA ALA A 86 6.96 6.92 -3.21
C ALA A 86 7.99 6.16 -4.04
N ILE A 87 9.26 6.25 -3.63
CA ILE A 87 10.30 5.41 -4.18
C ILE A 87 10.23 4.07 -3.45
N VAL A 88 9.82 3.04 -4.18
CA VAL A 88 9.91 1.64 -3.76
C VAL A 88 11.25 1.10 -4.25
N PRO A 89 12.19 0.73 -3.35
CA PRO A 89 13.48 0.21 -3.76
C PRO A 89 13.32 -0.97 -4.72
N TYR A 90 14.04 -0.92 -5.84
CA TYR A 90 13.96 -1.86 -6.97
C TYR A 90 14.08 -3.35 -6.57
N ARG A 91 14.67 -3.62 -5.40
CA ARG A 91 14.83 -4.97 -4.84
C ARG A 91 13.60 -5.52 -4.11
N TYR A 92 12.44 -4.86 -4.12
CA TYR A 92 11.21 -5.33 -3.47
C TYR A 92 10.03 -5.44 -4.43
N THR A 93 10.30 -5.53 -5.73
CA THR A 93 9.26 -5.61 -6.74
C THR A 93 9.60 -6.67 -7.78
N CYS A 94 8.57 -7.37 -8.25
CA CYS A 94 8.66 -8.23 -9.42
C CYS A 94 8.87 -7.40 -10.69
N HIS A 95 9.77 -7.83 -11.58
CA HIS A 95 10.10 -7.09 -12.79
C HIS A 95 9.99 -7.94 -14.07
N PHE A 96 8.79 -7.96 -14.65
CA PHE A 96 8.51 -8.66 -15.90
C PHE A 96 8.78 -7.78 -17.12
N ASP A 97 9.38 -8.35 -18.17
CA ASP A 97 9.46 -7.69 -19.49
C ASP A 97 8.07 -7.59 -20.15
N ASN A 98 7.21 -8.59 -19.87
CA ASN A 98 5.80 -8.59 -20.23
C ASN A 98 4.99 -9.11 -19.02
N PRO A 99 4.08 -8.31 -18.44
CA PRO A 99 3.29 -8.72 -17.28
C PRO A 99 2.50 -10.01 -17.55
N PRO A 100 2.60 -11.02 -16.67
CA PRO A 100 1.86 -12.26 -16.80
C PRO A 100 0.39 -12.09 -16.37
N VAL A 101 -0.47 -13.01 -16.80
CA VAL A 101 -1.85 -13.13 -16.29
C VAL A 101 -1.88 -13.82 -14.92
N THR A 102 -0.94 -14.74 -14.69
CA THR A 102 -0.80 -15.40 -13.39
C THR A 102 -0.42 -14.38 -12.32
N PRO A 103 -1.18 -14.32 -11.22
CA PRO A 103 -0.91 -13.35 -10.17
C PRO A 103 0.40 -13.67 -9.46
N TYR A 104 1.04 -12.61 -8.97
CA TYR A 104 2.33 -12.68 -8.34
C TYR A 104 2.41 -11.72 -7.16
N TYR A 105 3.39 -11.94 -6.30
CA TYR A 105 3.73 -11.04 -5.22
C TYR A 105 5.22 -11.15 -4.88
N TRP A 106 5.70 -10.18 -4.11
CA TRP A 106 7.04 -10.24 -3.55
C TRP A 106 7.03 -11.06 -2.26
N ASP A 107 7.76 -12.17 -2.24
CA ASP A 107 7.92 -13.08 -1.11
C ASP A 107 9.38 -13.04 -0.60
N PRO A 108 9.67 -12.33 0.50
CA PRO A 108 11.01 -12.28 1.08
C PRO A 108 11.57 -13.65 1.47
N ASP A 109 10.71 -14.63 1.73
CA ASP A 109 11.08 -15.99 2.15
C ASP A 109 11.26 -16.96 0.97
N CYS A 110 10.93 -16.54 -0.26
CA CYS A 110 11.10 -17.33 -1.47
C CYS A 110 12.57 -17.71 -1.72
N LYS A 111 12.83 -19.00 -2.02
CA LYS A 111 14.17 -19.49 -2.37
C LYS A 111 14.18 -20.13 -3.75
N LYS A 112 15.36 -20.14 -4.37
CA LYS A 112 15.54 -20.76 -5.69
C LYS A 112 15.20 -22.26 -5.60
N GLY A 113 14.23 -22.68 -6.41
CA GLY A 113 13.74 -24.06 -6.46
C GLY A 113 12.40 -24.28 -5.74
N ASP A 114 11.96 -23.32 -4.92
CA ASP A 114 10.61 -23.37 -4.35
C ASP A 114 9.55 -23.07 -5.43
N LEU A 115 8.35 -23.63 -5.25
CA LEU A 115 7.26 -23.47 -6.20
C LEU A 115 6.87 -22.00 -6.33
N GLY A 116 6.88 -21.51 -7.58
CA GLY A 116 6.48 -20.15 -7.94
C GLY A 116 7.58 -19.10 -7.83
N CYS A 117 8.70 -19.37 -7.16
CA CYS A 117 9.79 -18.39 -7.00
C CYS A 117 10.54 -18.11 -8.30
N LEU A 118 11.24 -16.97 -8.36
CA LEU A 118 11.91 -16.48 -9.56
C LEU A 118 10.91 -16.29 -10.73
N ALA A 119 9.69 -15.86 -10.41
CA ALA A 119 8.60 -15.73 -11.39
C ALA A 119 8.94 -14.80 -12.55
N ASP A 120 9.71 -13.74 -12.29
CA ASP A 120 10.14 -12.75 -13.29
C ASP A 120 11.48 -13.09 -13.97
N ASN A 121 12.06 -14.26 -13.69
CA ASN A 121 13.40 -14.70 -14.15
C ASN A 121 14.59 -13.82 -13.70
N LYS A 122 14.37 -12.84 -12.82
CA LYS A 122 15.38 -11.86 -12.40
C LYS A 122 15.57 -11.84 -10.89
N ASN A 123 14.46 -11.87 -10.14
CA ASN A 123 14.42 -11.72 -8.70
C ASN A 123 13.87 -13.00 -8.04
N VAL A 124 14.69 -13.67 -7.21
CA VAL A 124 14.31 -14.94 -6.56
C VAL A 124 13.05 -14.82 -5.69
N HIS A 125 12.85 -13.65 -5.09
CA HIS A 125 11.71 -13.33 -4.22
C HIS A 125 10.43 -13.01 -4.98
N CYS A 126 10.48 -12.83 -6.30
CA CYS A 126 9.24 -12.70 -7.06
C CYS A 126 8.57 -14.07 -7.16
N ARG A 127 7.32 -14.19 -6.68
CA ARG A 127 6.61 -15.45 -6.56
C ARG A 127 5.26 -15.44 -7.24
N PHE A 128 4.99 -16.45 -8.08
CA PHE A 128 3.64 -16.73 -8.58
C PHE A 128 2.75 -17.35 -7.51
N CYS A 129 1.45 -17.05 -7.55
CA CYS A 129 0.47 -17.53 -6.58
C CYS A 129 -0.92 -17.69 -7.21
N GLY A 130 -1.85 -18.31 -6.46
CA GLY A 130 -3.30 -18.14 -6.60
C GLY A 130 -3.99 -18.72 -7.85
N ASP A 131 -3.23 -19.12 -8.87
CA ASP A 131 -3.79 -19.60 -10.14
C ASP A 131 -2.98 -20.74 -10.75
N GLY A 132 -3.65 -21.59 -11.54
CA GLY A 132 -3.05 -22.72 -12.26
C GLY A 132 -2.17 -23.61 -11.38
N ASP A 133 -0.93 -23.82 -11.80
CA ASP A 133 0.07 -24.63 -11.09
C ASP A 133 0.47 -24.05 -9.71
N TYR A 134 0.09 -22.79 -9.44
CA TYR A 134 0.39 -22.08 -8.20
C TYR A 134 -0.84 -21.89 -7.30
N ALA A 135 -1.97 -22.54 -7.61
CA ALA A 135 -3.22 -22.42 -6.85
C ALA A 135 -3.08 -22.83 -5.37
N SER A 136 -2.08 -23.66 -5.03
CA SER A 136 -1.78 -24.04 -3.64
C SER A 136 -1.07 -22.94 -2.84
N ILE A 137 -0.54 -21.92 -3.51
CA ILE A 137 0.14 -20.77 -2.89
C ILE A 137 -0.89 -19.65 -2.79
N PRO A 138 -1.36 -19.27 -1.59
CA PRO A 138 -2.30 -18.17 -1.45
C PRO A 138 -1.61 -16.86 -1.85
N CYS A 139 -2.26 -16.05 -2.67
CA CYS A 139 -1.80 -14.69 -2.90
C CYS A 139 -2.17 -13.81 -1.70
N PRO A 140 -1.34 -12.81 -1.36
CA PRO A 140 -1.72 -11.77 -0.42
C PRO A 140 -2.80 -10.86 -1.04
N SER A 141 -3.52 -10.13 -0.19
CA SER A 141 -4.50 -9.12 -0.62
C SER A 141 -3.85 -8.03 -1.49
N SER A 142 -2.55 -7.77 -1.33
CA SER A 142 -1.80 -6.83 -2.19
C SER A 142 -1.67 -7.27 -3.66
N SER A 143 -2.06 -8.50 -4.01
CA SER A 143 -2.16 -8.92 -5.41
C SER A 143 -3.43 -8.37 -6.11
N CYS A 144 -4.40 -7.86 -5.35
CA CYS A 144 -5.54 -7.13 -5.91
C CYS A 144 -5.10 -5.74 -6.38
N THR A 145 -5.62 -5.29 -7.54
CA THR A 145 -5.19 -4.05 -8.19
C THR A 145 -6.36 -3.11 -8.41
N PHE A 146 -6.44 -2.04 -7.63
CA PHE A 146 -7.51 -1.05 -7.73
C PHE A 146 -6.99 0.26 -8.34
N ASP A 147 -7.82 0.92 -9.17
CA ASP A 147 -7.54 2.29 -9.63
C ASP A 147 -7.51 3.29 -8.46
N ASN A 148 -8.32 3.05 -7.44
CA ASN A 148 -8.32 3.77 -6.18
C ASN A 148 -8.54 2.77 -5.06
N GLU A 149 -7.72 2.85 -4.01
CA GLU A 149 -7.82 1.93 -2.88
C GLU A 149 -9.22 2.02 -2.24
N PRO A 150 -9.97 0.91 -2.18
CA PRO A 150 -11.34 0.94 -1.71
C PRO A 150 -11.39 1.10 -0.19
N ILE A 151 -12.39 1.83 0.28
CA ILE A 151 -12.75 1.84 1.70
C ILE A 151 -13.32 0.48 2.10
N THR A 152 -13.92 -0.28 1.19
CA THR A 152 -14.48 -1.61 1.49
C THR A 152 -13.34 -2.62 1.69
N PRO A 153 -13.28 -3.34 2.84
CA PRO A 153 -12.27 -4.34 3.06
C PRO A 153 -12.30 -5.44 2.00
N TYR A 154 -11.13 -5.94 1.63
CA TYR A 154 -11.00 -6.99 0.64
C TYR A 154 -9.87 -7.96 0.98
N TYR A 155 -9.96 -9.17 0.44
CA TYR A 155 -8.93 -10.19 0.56
C TYR A 155 -8.86 -11.05 -0.71
N TRP A 156 -7.76 -11.78 -0.86
CA TRP A 156 -7.63 -12.76 -1.93
C TRP A 156 -8.26 -14.10 -1.52
N GLU A 157 -9.23 -14.57 -2.31
CA GLU A 157 -9.87 -15.87 -2.11
C GLU A 157 -9.71 -16.76 -3.35
N SER A 158 -8.89 -17.80 -3.26
CA SER A 158 -8.65 -18.71 -4.41
C SER A 158 -9.90 -19.47 -4.87
N LYS A 159 -10.95 -19.54 -4.04
CA LYS A 159 -12.23 -20.20 -4.36
C LYS A 159 -13.29 -19.26 -4.92
N CYS A 160 -12.99 -17.96 -5.02
CA CYS A 160 -13.91 -17.01 -5.62
C CYS A 160 -14.16 -17.37 -7.09
N THR A 161 -15.41 -17.26 -7.52
CA THR A 161 -15.80 -17.45 -8.92
C THR A 161 -16.71 -16.31 -9.37
N MET A 162 -16.74 -16.05 -10.69
CA MET A 162 -17.57 -14.98 -11.24
C MET A 162 -19.04 -15.17 -10.86
N GLY A 163 -19.66 -14.11 -10.35
CA GLY A 163 -21.05 -14.10 -9.90
C GLY A 163 -21.25 -14.40 -8.41
N MET A 164 -20.22 -14.84 -7.67
CA MET A 164 -20.27 -14.91 -6.21
C MET A 164 -20.22 -13.50 -5.60
N LEU A 165 -20.92 -13.30 -4.48
CA LEU A 165 -20.97 -12.02 -3.79
C LEU A 165 -19.57 -11.58 -3.37
N GLY A 166 -19.20 -10.35 -3.72
CA GLY A 166 -17.92 -9.72 -3.40
C GLY A 166 -16.76 -10.08 -4.32
N CYS A 167 -16.84 -11.16 -5.10
CA CYS A 167 -15.76 -11.58 -6.01
C CYS A 167 -15.56 -10.62 -7.18
N ASN A 168 -14.38 -10.70 -7.81
CA ASN A 168 -13.95 -9.77 -8.85
C ASN A 168 -14.00 -8.31 -8.39
N ALA A 169 -13.59 -8.07 -7.14
CA ALA A 169 -13.66 -6.79 -6.46
C ALA A 169 -12.90 -5.68 -7.20
N ASP A 170 -11.76 -6.04 -7.80
CA ASP A 170 -10.86 -5.11 -8.48
C ASP A 170 -11.11 -5.04 -10.01
N GLY A 171 -12.07 -5.84 -10.52
CA GLY A 171 -12.44 -5.89 -11.93
C GLY A 171 -11.45 -6.65 -12.83
N ILE A 172 -10.34 -7.15 -12.27
CA ILE A 172 -9.26 -7.82 -13.02
C ILE A 172 -9.13 -9.27 -12.55
N HIS A 173 -9.04 -9.47 -11.24
CA HIS A 173 -8.84 -10.77 -10.61
C HIS A 173 -10.12 -11.23 -9.94
N VAL A 174 -10.68 -12.33 -10.46
CA VAL A 174 -11.91 -12.94 -9.90
C VAL A 174 -11.77 -13.27 -8.42
N GLN A 175 -10.56 -13.61 -7.98
CA GLN A 175 -10.19 -14.01 -6.63
C GLN A 175 -10.23 -12.86 -5.63
N CYS A 176 -10.13 -11.60 -6.07
CA CYS A 176 -10.25 -10.46 -5.18
C CYS A 176 -11.68 -10.32 -4.68
N ARG A 177 -11.85 -10.36 -3.37
CA ARG A 177 -13.18 -10.43 -2.74
C ARG A 177 -13.39 -9.35 -1.70
N PHE A 178 -14.45 -8.57 -1.84
CA PHE A 178 -14.92 -7.68 -0.79
C PHE A 178 -15.59 -8.44 0.37
N CYS A 179 -15.41 -7.94 1.59
CA CYS A 179 -15.92 -8.56 2.82
C CYS A 179 -16.30 -7.52 3.89
N ASP A 180 -17.15 -7.94 4.83
CA ASP A 180 -17.65 -7.29 6.06
C ASP A 180 -18.30 -5.89 5.94
N TYR A 181 -18.02 -5.13 4.91
CA TYR A 181 -18.61 -3.83 4.64
C TYR A 181 -19.83 -3.97 3.72
N GLN A 182 -20.92 -3.29 4.04
CA GLN A 182 -22.16 -3.37 3.27
C GLN A 182 -21.94 -3.07 1.77
N PRO A 183 -22.45 -3.89 0.83
CA PRO A 183 -23.38 -5.03 1.00
C PRO A 183 -22.72 -6.40 1.25
N PHE A 184 -21.43 -6.45 1.50
CA PHE A 184 -20.62 -7.67 1.67
C PHE A 184 -20.53 -8.15 3.12
N ASN A 185 -21.31 -7.57 4.03
CA ASN A 185 -21.38 -7.92 5.45
C ASN A 185 -21.75 -9.39 5.78
N PRO A 186 -22.31 -10.24 4.88
CA PRO A 186 -22.42 -11.68 5.11
C PRO A 186 -21.09 -12.44 4.93
N ILE A 187 -20.06 -11.80 4.39
CA ILE A 187 -18.75 -12.38 4.09
C ILE A 187 -17.76 -11.86 5.12
N HIS A 188 -17.31 -12.70 6.03
CA HIS A 188 -16.34 -12.30 7.04
C HIS A 188 -14.93 -12.20 6.46
N CYS A 189 -14.25 -11.10 6.76
CA CYS A 189 -12.87 -10.88 6.37
C CYS A 189 -11.94 -11.74 7.24
N PRO A 190 -10.89 -12.33 6.65
CA PRO A 190 -9.76 -12.84 7.41
C PRO A 190 -8.90 -11.69 7.97
N GLU A 191 -8.02 -12.00 8.92
CA GLU A 191 -7.04 -11.04 9.46
C GLU A 191 -6.10 -10.45 8.39
N SER A 192 -5.92 -11.15 7.26
CA SER A 192 -5.12 -10.68 6.11
C SER A 192 -5.85 -9.71 5.18
N ALA A 193 -7.12 -9.41 5.46
CA ALA A 193 -7.89 -8.46 4.66
C ALA A 193 -7.29 -7.04 4.76
N ARG A 194 -7.48 -6.29 3.69
CA ARG A 194 -7.03 -4.91 3.58
C ARG A 194 -8.21 -3.94 3.47
N PRO A 195 -8.14 -2.78 4.14
CA PRO A 195 -7.20 -2.50 5.22
C PRO A 195 -7.54 -3.35 6.46
N ALA A 196 -6.56 -3.60 7.31
CA ALA A 196 -6.82 -4.29 8.57
C ALA A 196 -7.72 -3.40 9.45
N TYR A 197 -8.69 -4.00 10.14
CA TYR A 197 -9.54 -3.28 11.08
C TYR A 197 -9.69 -4.05 12.40
N PRO A 198 -9.72 -3.34 13.53
CA PRO A 198 -9.69 -3.96 14.85
C PRO A 198 -11.07 -4.48 15.28
N ASP A 199 -11.09 -5.69 15.85
CA ASP A 199 -12.24 -6.18 16.59
C ASP A 199 -12.49 -5.31 17.84
N GLY A 200 -13.74 -4.94 18.07
CA GLY A 200 -14.13 -4.21 19.27
C GLY A 200 -13.99 -2.68 19.19
N ALA A 201 -13.68 -2.12 18.02
CA ALA A 201 -13.63 -0.67 17.83
C ALA A 201 -14.25 -0.24 16.49
N CYS A 202 -14.75 0.99 16.46
CA CYS A 202 -15.26 1.61 15.24
C CYS A 202 -14.14 1.80 14.22
N TRP A 203 -14.42 1.51 12.96
CA TRP A 203 -13.42 1.55 11.90
C TRP A 203 -13.68 2.64 10.85
N PHE A 204 -12.94 3.75 10.95
CA PHE A 204 -13.02 4.85 9.98
C PHE A 204 -11.64 5.07 9.33
N PRO A 205 -11.32 4.40 8.20
CA PRO A 205 -9.97 4.44 7.63
C PRO A 205 -9.55 5.87 7.21
N ASN A 206 -10.50 6.70 6.80
CA ASN A 206 -10.27 8.11 6.47
C ASN A 206 -10.72 9.07 7.59
N GLY A 207 -10.95 8.54 8.80
CA GLY A 207 -11.57 9.27 9.89
C GLY A 207 -13.05 9.59 9.65
N THR A 208 -13.68 10.19 10.65
CA THR A 208 -15.06 10.70 10.54
C THR A 208 -15.19 12.00 11.34
N PRO A 209 -15.87 13.03 10.79
CA PRO A 209 -16.17 14.24 11.55
C PRO A 209 -17.29 14.04 12.58
N GLN A 210 -18.01 12.92 12.51
CA GLN A 210 -19.10 12.60 13.43
C GLN A 210 -18.57 11.82 14.64
N SER A 211 -18.90 12.29 15.84
CA SER A 211 -18.62 11.54 17.06
C SER A 211 -19.32 10.19 17.05
N HIS A 212 -18.63 9.17 17.55
CA HIS A 212 -19.08 7.79 17.54
C HIS A 212 -18.63 7.08 18.80
N LYS A 213 -19.28 5.96 19.10
CA LYS A 213 -18.93 5.07 20.20
C LYS A 213 -19.16 3.62 19.84
N TRP A 214 -18.58 2.73 20.63
CA TRP A 214 -18.84 1.30 20.54
C TRP A 214 -20.04 0.92 21.42
N ASP A 215 -21.21 0.75 20.82
CA ASP A 215 -22.45 0.40 21.50
C ASP A 215 -22.79 -1.08 21.28
N LYS A 216 -22.51 -1.96 22.25
CA LYS A 216 -22.87 -3.39 22.17
C LYS A 216 -24.38 -3.64 21.97
N SER A 217 -25.23 -2.67 22.32
CA SER A 217 -26.68 -2.74 22.12
C SER A 217 -27.12 -2.30 20.72
N CYS A 218 -26.19 -1.94 19.84
CA CYS A 218 -26.49 -1.63 18.46
C CYS A 218 -26.88 -2.87 17.66
N LYS A 219 -27.80 -2.65 16.71
CA LYS A 219 -28.28 -3.66 15.77
C LYS A 219 -28.84 -2.98 14.54
N TRP A 220 -29.03 -3.76 13.48
CA TRP A 220 -29.63 -3.27 12.23
C TRP A 220 -30.93 -2.50 12.47
N GLY A 221 -31.08 -1.37 11.79
CA GLY A 221 -32.26 -0.49 11.87
C GLY A 221 -32.32 0.42 13.10
N LYS A 222 -31.42 0.30 14.07
CA LYS A 222 -31.32 1.25 15.19
C LYS A 222 -30.53 2.49 14.75
N LYS A 223 -31.07 3.67 15.08
CA LYS A 223 -30.51 4.98 14.66
C LYS A 223 -29.03 5.12 15.06
N GLY A 224 -28.22 5.44 14.07
CA GLY A 224 -26.78 5.67 14.20
C GLY A 224 -25.93 4.40 14.22
N CYS A 225 -26.50 3.19 14.29
CA CYS A 225 -25.73 1.93 14.26
C CYS A 225 -25.13 1.65 12.88
N TRP A 226 -24.15 0.74 12.82
CA TRP A 226 -23.39 0.46 11.59
C TRP A 226 -22.71 1.70 11.03
N ALA A 227 -22.25 2.59 11.92
CA ALA A 227 -21.72 3.89 11.55
C ALA A 227 -20.48 3.79 10.65
N ASP A 228 -19.66 2.75 10.83
CA ASP A 228 -18.50 2.44 10.01
C ASP A 228 -18.80 1.53 8.81
N GLY A 229 -20.04 1.06 8.67
CA GLY A 229 -20.46 0.13 7.61
C GLY A 229 -20.00 -1.31 7.78
N VAL A 230 -19.22 -1.64 8.83
CA VAL A 230 -18.66 -2.97 9.12
C VAL A 230 -19.18 -3.52 10.43
N ASN A 231 -19.01 -2.76 11.50
CA ASN A 231 -19.33 -3.20 12.84
C ASN A 231 -20.73 -2.72 13.20
N ALA A 232 -21.62 -3.67 13.48
CA ALA A 232 -22.96 -3.35 13.95
C ALA A 232 -22.92 -2.42 15.16
N GLN A 233 -21.98 -2.68 16.07
CA GLN A 233 -21.77 -2.00 17.35
C GLN A 233 -21.29 -0.56 17.18
N CYS A 234 -20.68 -0.21 16.04
CA CYS A 234 -20.24 1.15 15.83
C CYS A 234 -21.44 2.08 15.67
N ARG A 235 -21.53 3.10 16.53
CA ARG A 235 -22.69 3.99 16.60
C ARG A 235 -22.32 5.46 16.55
N PHE A 236 -22.92 6.21 15.63
CA PHE A 236 -22.86 7.67 15.66
C PHE A 236 -23.64 8.23 16.86
N CYS A 237 -23.08 9.24 17.51
CA CYS A 237 -23.61 9.85 18.73
C CYS A 237 -23.23 11.34 18.80
N GLY A 238 -23.87 12.10 19.69
CA GLY A 238 -23.45 13.44 20.06
C GLY A 238 -23.68 14.52 18.99
N PRO A 239 -23.20 15.75 19.26
CA PRO A 239 -23.37 16.88 18.36
C PRO A 239 -22.53 16.71 17.09
N GLY A 240 -23.21 16.54 15.96
CA GLY A 240 -22.61 16.40 14.63
C GLY A 240 -23.64 16.09 13.55
N SER A 241 -23.24 16.09 12.28
CA SER A 241 -24.09 15.73 11.12
C SER A 241 -25.44 16.47 11.08
N GLY A 242 -25.44 17.78 11.32
CA GLY A 242 -26.67 18.58 11.30
C GLY A 242 -27.61 18.30 12.48
N GLY A 243 -27.11 17.69 13.56
CA GLY A 243 -27.87 17.42 14.78
C GLY A 243 -28.68 16.13 14.76
N ILE A 244 -28.50 15.29 13.74
CA ILE A 244 -29.27 14.05 13.57
C ILE A 244 -29.07 13.10 14.75
N TYR A 245 -27.90 13.06 15.38
CA TYR A 245 -27.57 12.12 16.46
C TYR A 245 -27.50 12.75 17.86
N ASN A 246 -28.01 13.98 18.03
CA ASN A 246 -27.95 14.72 19.30
C ASN A 246 -28.69 14.02 20.45
N ASP A 247 -29.66 13.17 20.14
CA ASP A 247 -30.43 12.37 21.09
C ASP A 247 -29.69 11.10 21.55
N ILE A 248 -28.50 10.82 21.01
CA ILE A 248 -27.68 9.65 21.35
C ILE A 248 -26.46 10.13 22.13
N SER A 249 -26.39 9.82 23.43
CA SER A 249 -25.20 10.13 24.24
C SER A 249 -23.96 9.39 23.73
N CYS A 250 -22.82 10.06 23.69
CA CYS A 250 -21.52 9.45 23.39
C CYS A 250 -20.86 8.78 24.59
N ASP A 251 -21.39 8.94 25.80
CA ASP A 251 -20.83 8.30 26.98
C ASP A 251 -21.22 6.81 27.00
N ASP A 252 -20.30 5.97 27.47
CA ASP A 252 -20.53 4.55 27.63
C ASP A 252 -21.50 4.31 28.79
N ALA A 253 -22.58 3.58 28.51
CA ALA A 253 -23.61 3.28 29.51
C ALA A 253 -23.23 2.08 30.41
N GLU A 254 -21.93 1.78 30.59
CA GLU A 254 -21.45 0.61 31.34
C GLU A 254 -20.86 0.91 32.74
N ASP A 255 -21.00 2.13 33.29
CA ASP A 255 -20.66 2.43 34.71
C ASP A 255 -21.87 2.76 35.60
N ALA A 256 -23.10 2.48 35.16
CA ALA A 256 -24.29 2.54 36.02
C ALA A 256 -24.61 1.19 36.67
N ILE A 257 -23.61 0.51 37.24
CA ILE A 257 -23.85 -0.51 38.27
C ILE A 257 -23.66 0.18 39.63
N MET A 258 -24.76 0.71 40.17
CA MET A 258 -24.95 0.78 41.63
C MET A 258 -25.06 -0.66 42.15
N PRO A 259 -24.45 -0.99 43.29
CA PRO A 259 -24.77 -0.38 44.59
C PRO A 259 -23.60 0.30 45.31
#